data_AF-A0A1T4MJA9-F1
#
_entry.id   AF-A0A1T4MJA9-F1
#
_cell.length_a   1.000
_cell.length_b   1.000
_cell.length_c   1.000
_cell.angle_alpha   90.00
_cell.angle_beta   90.00
_cell.angle_gamma   90.00
#
_symmetry.space_group_name_H-M   'P 1'
#
loop_
_entity.id
_entity.type
_entity.pdbx_description
1 polymer ?
#
loop_
_entity_poly.entity_id
_entity_poly.type
_entity_poly.pdbx_seq_one_letter_code
_entity_poly.pdbx_strand_id
1 'polypeptide(L)'
;MFFSPEEVLEKFPSALKAGEFAVYYQPQFSHSTGRLIGSEALVRWISPEHGIVPPLDFIPVLEENRRIPELDAYVFEQVCRFLRKMLDKNLSVVRISVNLSRCDVIEPDFTQRLEEIRQKYKIPSNLIHIEITETMIVHGAKVVMNSVDQFHALNYKVEMDDFGSGYSSLAALKDICFDVLKLDMNFIPDGAIGDHRGGIILSSVVRMAKWLKLPVIAEGVETVEQADFLRSIGCDYVQGYLYSKPMPEQDYEKLLSGATVGAIVPQMKLLDSLDANRFWNPGSMESLIFNHFVGGSAIIDYHDGQVEVLRVNQKYLREMGMNQSEKDLIRSNPLNTMSAADRELYLKTLDAVISTKTEQECETWRELQSACCGDEKVCIRSSFQLIGECAVSRQFFVSIRNITKEKSQIQSLSESERKFRMASEQANIYCWEYWVEKKEMRPCFRCMRDLGLPPLIRNYPEPVIRSGLFPAEVADMYRDWHRQIAAGVKSLEAVIPLTENRIPFRVRYTTEFDDLGKPVRAYGSAECMENN
;
A
#
# COMPACT_ATOMS: atom_id res chain seq x y z
N MET A 1 -26.70 -19.55 -38.35
CA MET A 1 -26.84 -18.63 -39.49
C MET A 1 -28.28 -18.21 -39.63
N PHE A 2 -28.57 -16.99 -39.16
CA PHE A 2 -29.86 -16.30 -39.34
C PHE A 2 -30.07 -15.81 -40.78
N PHE A 3 -28.99 -15.51 -41.50
CA PHE A 3 -28.97 -15.12 -42.90
C PHE A 3 -28.03 -16.04 -43.69
N SER A 4 -28.26 -16.23 -44.98
CA SER A 4 -27.26 -16.78 -45.89
C SER A 4 -26.13 -15.75 -46.13
N PRO A 5 -24.92 -16.17 -46.54
CA PRO A 5 -23.86 -15.24 -46.91
C PRO A 5 -24.29 -14.22 -47.98
N GLU A 6 -25.10 -14.61 -48.96
CA GLU A 6 -25.63 -13.71 -49.98
C GLU A 6 -26.60 -12.67 -49.38
N GLU A 7 -27.49 -13.09 -48.48
CA GLU A 7 -28.44 -12.20 -47.81
C GLU A 7 -27.72 -11.18 -46.92
N VAL A 8 -26.64 -11.57 -46.25
CA VAL A 8 -25.79 -10.65 -45.46
C VAL A 8 -25.26 -9.53 -46.37
N LEU A 9 -24.67 -9.88 -47.52
CA LEU A 9 -24.08 -8.91 -48.44
C LEU A 9 -25.13 -8.00 -49.09
N GLU A 10 -26.29 -8.55 -49.45
CA GLU A 10 -27.39 -7.80 -50.05
C GLU A 10 -27.96 -6.77 -49.06
N LYS A 11 -28.20 -7.18 -47.81
CA LYS A 11 -28.84 -6.33 -46.79
C LYS A 11 -27.86 -5.35 -46.14
N PHE A 12 -26.56 -5.66 -46.08
CA PHE A 12 -25.55 -4.89 -45.35
C PHE A 12 -25.59 -3.37 -45.63
N PRO A 13 -25.60 -2.88 -46.89
CA PRO A 13 -25.58 -1.45 -47.16
C PRO A 13 -26.83 -0.71 -46.67
N SER A 14 -28.00 -1.33 -46.78
CA SER A 14 -29.26 -0.77 -46.26
C SER A 14 -29.31 -0.82 -44.74
N ALA A 15 -28.88 -1.94 -44.13
CA ALA A 15 -28.87 -2.14 -42.69
C ALA A 15 -27.92 -1.15 -41.99
N LEU A 16 -26.75 -0.91 -42.57
CA LEU A 16 -25.78 0.08 -42.08
C LEU A 16 -26.36 1.50 -42.10
N LYS A 17 -27.04 1.88 -43.20
CA LYS A 17 -27.70 3.20 -43.31
C LYS A 17 -28.91 3.35 -42.40
N ALA A 18 -29.64 2.27 -42.17
CA ALA A 18 -30.80 2.24 -41.28
C ALA A 18 -30.41 2.23 -39.79
N GLY A 19 -29.12 2.08 -39.46
CA GLY A 19 -28.64 2.02 -38.08
C GLY A 19 -29.00 0.71 -37.38
N GLU A 20 -29.16 -0.39 -38.13
CA GLU A 20 -29.46 -1.71 -37.58
C GLU A 20 -28.28 -2.33 -36.82
N PHE A 21 -27.06 -1.86 -37.10
CA PHE A 21 -25.88 -2.24 -36.32
C PHE A 21 -25.80 -1.38 -35.06
N ALA A 22 -25.98 -2.02 -33.91
CA ALA A 22 -25.90 -1.41 -32.60
C ALA A 22 -24.60 -1.79 -31.89
N VAL A 23 -24.03 -0.85 -31.14
CA VAL A 23 -22.86 -1.10 -30.30
C VAL A 23 -23.34 -1.46 -28.90
N TYR A 24 -22.95 -2.65 -28.46
CA TYR A 24 -23.07 -3.10 -27.08
C TYR A 24 -21.73 -2.87 -26.40
N TYR A 25 -21.76 -2.51 -25.12
CA TYR A 25 -20.57 -2.26 -24.33
C TYR A 25 -20.41 -3.37 -23.31
N GLN A 26 -19.24 -4.01 -23.26
CA GLN A 26 -18.91 -4.96 -22.21
C GLN A 26 -17.97 -4.27 -21.20
N PRO A 27 -18.45 -3.96 -19.99
CA PRO A 27 -17.63 -3.30 -18.97
C PRO A 27 -16.44 -4.14 -18.50
N GLN A 28 -15.33 -3.45 -18.25
CA GLN A 28 -14.10 -4.00 -17.67
C GLN A 28 -13.90 -3.43 -16.27
N PHE A 29 -13.53 -4.28 -15.31
CA PHE A 29 -13.41 -3.88 -13.91
C PHE A 29 -12.03 -4.17 -13.34
N SER A 30 -11.64 -3.38 -12.33
CA SER A 30 -10.63 -3.79 -11.36
C SER A 30 -11.31 -4.67 -10.32
N HIS A 31 -10.92 -5.94 -10.24
CA HIS A 31 -11.48 -6.89 -9.29
C HIS A 31 -11.18 -6.46 -7.83
N SER A 32 -10.00 -5.90 -7.57
CA SER A 32 -9.63 -5.44 -6.22
C SER A 32 -10.47 -4.27 -5.72
N THR A 33 -10.78 -3.29 -6.57
CA THR A 33 -11.45 -2.04 -6.18
C THR A 33 -12.94 -1.99 -6.56
N GLY A 34 -13.40 -2.89 -7.43
CA GLY A 34 -14.72 -2.84 -8.03
C GLY A 34 -14.94 -1.68 -9.01
N ARG A 35 -13.89 -0.89 -9.31
CA ARG A 35 -14.00 0.27 -10.20
C ARG A 35 -14.15 -0.16 -11.64
N LEU A 36 -14.99 0.58 -12.37
CA LEU A 36 -15.09 0.48 -13.82
C LEU A 36 -13.84 1.13 -14.43
N ILE A 37 -13.06 0.38 -15.20
CA ILE A 37 -11.78 0.85 -15.77
C ILE A 37 -11.83 1.09 -17.28
N GLY A 38 -12.82 0.51 -17.96
CA GLY A 38 -12.96 0.54 -19.40
C GLY A 38 -14.19 -0.23 -19.85
N SER A 39 -14.37 -0.32 -21.16
CA SER A 39 -15.31 -1.25 -21.77
C SER A 39 -14.87 -1.64 -23.17
N GLU A 40 -15.27 -2.80 -23.64
CA GLU A 40 -15.12 -3.20 -25.04
C GLU A 40 -16.39 -2.87 -25.83
N ALA A 41 -16.23 -2.31 -27.04
CA ALA A 41 -17.32 -2.07 -27.98
C ALA A 41 -17.52 -3.29 -28.88
N LEU A 42 -18.71 -3.90 -28.76
CA LEU A 42 -19.08 -5.12 -29.45
C LEU A 42 -20.29 -4.87 -30.35
N VAL A 43 -20.13 -5.08 -31.65
CA VAL A 43 -21.22 -4.90 -32.62
C VAL A 43 -22.28 -5.98 -32.47
N ARG A 44 -23.55 -5.63 -32.67
CA ARG A 44 -24.69 -6.54 -32.81
C ARG A 44 -25.56 -6.07 -33.96
N TRP A 45 -26.03 -6.98 -34.81
CA TRP A 45 -26.97 -6.62 -35.86
C TRP A 45 -28.40 -6.85 -35.37
N ILE A 46 -29.13 -5.76 -35.16
CA ILE A 46 -30.53 -5.73 -34.75
C ILE A 46 -31.41 -5.78 -36.02
N SER A 47 -31.58 -6.98 -36.56
CA SER A 47 -32.41 -7.22 -37.74
C SER A 47 -33.90 -7.05 -37.40
N PRO A 48 -34.68 -6.33 -38.21
CA PRO A 48 -36.13 -6.27 -38.08
C PRO A 48 -36.82 -7.64 -38.20
N GLU A 49 -36.20 -8.58 -38.93
CA GLU A 49 -36.76 -9.90 -39.23
C GLU A 49 -36.36 -10.96 -38.18
N HIS A 50 -35.14 -10.86 -37.65
CA HIS A 50 -34.53 -11.91 -36.81
C HIS A 50 -34.14 -11.46 -35.41
N GLY A 51 -34.35 -10.19 -35.06
CA GLY A 51 -33.89 -9.64 -33.79
C GLY A 51 -32.37 -9.55 -33.75
N ILE A 52 -31.74 -9.97 -32.64
CA ILE A 52 -30.29 -9.87 -32.47
C ILE A 52 -29.59 -11.00 -33.23
N VAL A 53 -28.91 -10.65 -34.31
CA VAL A 53 -28.03 -11.55 -35.07
C VAL A 53 -26.61 -11.46 -34.49
N PRO A 54 -25.98 -12.59 -34.10
CA PRO A 54 -24.66 -12.60 -33.49
C PRO A 54 -23.55 -12.27 -34.51
N PRO A 55 -22.43 -11.66 -34.05
CA PRO A 55 -21.29 -11.31 -34.92
C PRO A 55 -20.77 -12.45 -35.78
N LEU A 56 -20.69 -13.66 -35.23
CA LEU A 56 -20.20 -14.86 -35.92
C LEU A 56 -21.01 -15.21 -37.18
N ASP A 57 -22.25 -14.74 -37.31
CA ASP A 57 -23.10 -15.03 -38.47
C ASP A 57 -22.88 -14.04 -39.63
N PHE A 58 -22.30 -12.86 -39.40
CA PHE A 58 -22.10 -11.84 -40.45
C PHE A 58 -20.67 -11.33 -40.60
N ILE A 59 -19.86 -11.28 -39.54
CA ILE A 59 -18.47 -10.80 -39.61
C ILE A 59 -17.64 -11.63 -40.62
N PRO A 60 -17.64 -12.98 -40.58
CA PRO A 60 -16.84 -13.76 -41.53
C PRO A 60 -17.21 -13.47 -42.99
N VAL A 61 -18.50 -13.29 -43.26
CA VAL A 61 -19.01 -12.96 -44.61
C VAL A 61 -18.52 -11.58 -45.06
N LEU A 62 -18.56 -10.58 -44.17
CA LEU A 62 -18.08 -9.23 -44.47
C LEU A 62 -16.55 -9.19 -44.65
N GLU A 63 -15.79 -9.97 -43.89
CA GLU A 63 -14.34 -10.10 -44.01
C GLU A 63 -13.95 -10.75 -45.36
N GLU A 64 -14.54 -11.88 -45.71
CA GLU A 64 -14.29 -12.58 -46.98
C GLU A 64 -14.57 -11.70 -48.20
N ASN A 65 -15.52 -10.77 -48.07
CA ASN A 65 -15.94 -9.85 -49.12
C ASN A 65 -15.38 -8.42 -48.97
N ARG A 66 -14.42 -8.20 -48.06
CA ARG A 66 -13.76 -6.90 -47.81
C ARG A 66 -14.71 -5.73 -47.51
N ARG A 67 -15.85 -6.03 -46.90
CA ARG A 67 -16.85 -5.04 -46.45
C ARG A 67 -16.68 -4.67 -44.97
N ILE A 68 -15.88 -5.44 -44.22
CA ILE A 68 -15.68 -5.21 -42.80
C ILE A 68 -15.14 -3.80 -42.45
N PRO A 69 -14.27 -3.13 -43.25
CA PRO A 69 -13.82 -1.78 -42.91
C PRO A 69 -14.94 -0.73 -42.95
N GLU A 70 -16.03 -0.98 -43.69
CA GLU A 70 -17.21 -0.12 -43.64
C GLU A 70 -17.95 -0.24 -42.30
N LEU A 71 -18.04 -1.46 -41.77
CA LEU A 71 -18.66 -1.73 -40.49
C LEU A 71 -17.80 -1.21 -39.33
N ASP A 72 -16.49 -1.45 -39.37
CA ASP A 72 -15.58 -1.07 -38.29
C ASP A 72 -15.47 0.47 -38.18
N ALA A 73 -15.42 1.18 -39.32
CA ALA A 73 -15.51 2.64 -39.33
C ALA A 73 -16.87 3.15 -38.80
N TYR A 74 -17.97 2.47 -39.12
CA TYR A 74 -19.29 2.81 -38.58
C TYR A 74 -19.35 2.61 -37.06
N VAL A 75 -18.85 1.47 -36.55
CA VAL A 75 -18.79 1.16 -35.11
C VAL A 75 -17.93 2.20 -34.38
N PHE A 76 -16.75 2.52 -34.91
CA PHE A 76 -15.87 3.55 -34.37
C PHE A 76 -16.57 4.92 -34.31
N GLU A 77 -17.33 5.30 -35.35
CA GLU A 77 -18.14 6.51 -35.35
C GLU A 77 -19.24 6.47 -34.28
N GLN A 78 -19.91 5.34 -34.08
CA GLN A 78 -20.91 5.19 -33.01
C GLN A 78 -20.27 5.38 -31.62
N VAL A 79 -19.10 4.78 -31.38
CA VAL A 79 -18.35 4.93 -30.11
C VAL A 79 -17.94 6.40 -29.90
N CYS A 80 -17.41 7.06 -30.93
CA CYS A 80 -17.08 8.49 -30.86
C CYS A 80 -18.30 9.35 -30.53
N ARG A 81 -19.43 9.09 -31.18
CA ARG A 81 -20.69 9.78 -30.92
C ARG A 81 -21.18 9.56 -29.48
N PHE A 82 -21.09 8.32 -28.99
CA PHE A 82 -21.45 7.99 -27.62
C PHE A 82 -20.56 8.70 -26.61
N LEU A 83 -19.23 8.65 -26.77
CA LEU A 83 -18.29 9.35 -25.90
C LEU A 83 -18.55 10.85 -25.89
N ARG A 84 -18.84 11.46 -27.05
CA ARG A 84 -19.19 12.90 -27.12
C ARG A 84 -20.43 13.21 -26.29
N LYS A 85 -21.48 12.41 -26.46
CA LYS A 85 -22.75 12.51 -25.71
C LYS A 85 -22.50 12.42 -24.19
N MET A 86 -21.61 11.52 -23.74
CA MET A 86 -21.30 11.36 -22.32
C MET A 86 -20.49 12.54 -21.76
N LEU A 87 -19.50 13.02 -22.51
CA LEU A 87 -18.71 14.19 -22.16
C LEU A 87 -19.57 15.46 -22.08
N ASP A 88 -20.53 15.63 -23.00
CA ASP A 88 -21.48 16.76 -22.98
C ASP A 88 -22.41 16.72 -21.77
N LYS A 89 -22.64 15.53 -21.19
CA LYS A 89 -23.38 15.34 -19.94
C LYS A 89 -22.53 15.49 -18.68
N ASN A 90 -21.24 15.82 -18.81
CA ASN A 90 -20.26 15.87 -17.72
C ASN A 90 -20.18 14.56 -16.91
N LEU A 91 -20.44 13.42 -17.56
CA LEU A 91 -20.25 12.12 -16.93
C LEU A 91 -18.77 11.74 -16.95
N SER A 92 -18.33 11.09 -15.87
CA SER A 92 -17.03 10.45 -15.82
C SER A 92 -17.01 9.27 -16.79
N VAL A 93 -16.24 9.40 -17.86
CA VAL A 93 -16.08 8.35 -18.88
C VAL A 93 -14.81 7.55 -18.63
N VAL A 94 -14.86 6.27 -19.00
CA VAL A 94 -13.69 5.40 -19.10
C VAL A 94 -13.34 5.18 -20.56
N ARG A 95 -12.18 4.58 -20.81
CA ARG A 95 -11.80 4.20 -22.16
C ARG A 95 -12.77 3.19 -22.77
N ILE A 96 -12.89 3.22 -24.10
CA ILE A 96 -13.63 2.22 -24.85
C ILE A 96 -12.68 1.59 -25.86
N SER A 97 -12.52 0.27 -25.79
CA SER A 97 -11.74 -0.49 -26.75
C SER A 97 -12.58 -0.83 -27.98
N VAL A 98 -11.99 -0.70 -29.16
CA VAL A 98 -12.63 -0.99 -30.45
C VAL A 98 -11.77 -1.99 -31.20
N ASN A 99 -12.40 -3.07 -31.63
CA ASN A 99 -11.78 -4.13 -32.42
C ASN A 99 -11.40 -3.64 -33.82
N LEU A 100 -10.21 -4.03 -34.28
CA LEU A 100 -9.72 -3.80 -35.62
C LEU A 100 -9.61 -5.13 -36.35
N SER A 101 -10.18 -5.22 -37.54
CA SER A 101 -10.10 -6.44 -38.35
C SER A 101 -8.79 -6.52 -39.15
N ARG A 102 -8.48 -7.71 -39.66
CA ARG A 102 -7.33 -7.90 -40.56
C ARG A 102 -7.44 -7.05 -41.83
N CYS A 103 -8.65 -6.91 -42.37
CA CYS A 103 -8.89 -6.14 -43.58
C CYS A 103 -8.60 -4.66 -43.36
N ASP A 104 -8.90 -4.13 -42.18
CA ASP A 104 -8.66 -2.72 -41.83
C ASP A 104 -7.19 -2.34 -41.88
N VAL A 105 -6.33 -3.19 -41.30
CA VAL A 105 -4.87 -2.97 -41.26
C VAL A 105 -4.25 -2.98 -42.67
N ILE A 106 -4.88 -3.67 -43.61
CA ILE A 106 -4.43 -3.77 -45.01
C ILE A 106 -5.03 -2.63 -45.85
N GLU A 107 -6.17 -2.09 -45.45
CA GLU A 107 -6.86 -1.03 -46.16
C GLU A 107 -6.04 0.28 -46.10
N PRO A 108 -5.66 0.86 -47.25
CA PRO A 108 -4.94 2.12 -47.28
C PRO A 108 -5.66 3.22 -46.52
N ASP A 109 -4.91 4.01 -45.75
CA ASP A 109 -5.39 5.20 -45.04
C ASP A 109 -6.52 4.94 -44.01
N PHE A 110 -6.76 3.68 -43.61
CA PHE A 110 -7.81 3.37 -42.64
C PHE A 110 -7.59 4.06 -41.28
N THR A 111 -6.35 4.04 -40.79
CA THR A 111 -5.96 4.79 -39.58
C THR A 111 -6.29 6.27 -39.68
N GLN A 112 -6.06 6.89 -40.84
CA GLN A 112 -6.40 8.29 -41.08
C GLN A 112 -7.92 8.51 -41.08
N ARG A 113 -8.68 7.60 -41.70
CA ARG A 113 -10.14 7.65 -41.69
C ARG A 113 -10.71 7.60 -40.27
N LEU A 114 -10.19 6.71 -39.40
CA LEU A 114 -10.60 6.66 -38.00
C LEU A 114 -10.24 7.96 -37.27
N GLU A 115 -9.07 8.51 -37.55
CA GLU A 115 -8.63 9.77 -36.95
C GLU A 115 -9.51 10.96 -37.36
N GLU A 116 -9.93 11.05 -38.63
CA GLU A 116 -10.88 12.05 -39.11
C GLU A 116 -12.23 11.94 -38.37
N ILE A 117 -12.71 10.71 -38.12
CA ILE A 117 -13.91 10.46 -37.33
C ILE A 117 -13.70 10.93 -35.88
N ARG A 118 -12.60 10.56 -35.23
CA ARG A 118 -12.30 10.99 -33.84
C ARG A 118 -12.29 12.52 -33.73
N GLN A 119 -11.63 13.19 -34.68
CA GLN A 119 -11.53 14.65 -34.72
C GLN A 119 -12.90 15.32 -34.95
N LYS A 120 -13.73 14.77 -35.84
CA LYS A 120 -15.11 15.24 -36.09
C LYS A 120 -15.92 15.32 -34.79
N TYR A 121 -15.79 14.34 -33.91
CA TYR A 121 -16.48 14.30 -32.61
C TYR A 121 -15.68 14.91 -31.45
N LYS A 122 -14.45 15.39 -31.70
CA LYS A 122 -13.56 16.00 -30.68
C LYS A 122 -13.34 15.09 -29.47
N ILE A 123 -13.08 13.82 -29.71
CA ILE A 123 -12.84 12.83 -28.64
C ILE A 123 -11.35 12.78 -28.32
N PRO A 124 -10.92 12.93 -27.05
CA PRO A 124 -9.53 12.66 -26.65
C PRO A 124 -9.07 11.26 -27.04
N SER A 125 -7.88 11.11 -27.64
CA SER A 125 -7.38 9.81 -28.13
C SER A 125 -7.23 8.78 -27.01
N ASN A 126 -6.91 9.21 -25.79
CA ASN A 126 -6.78 8.34 -24.62
C ASN A 126 -8.09 7.70 -24.13
N LEU A 127 -9.24 8.09 -24.69
CA LEU A 127 -10.54 7.46 -24.40
C LEU A 127 -10.87 6.32 -25.36
N ILE A 128 -10.06 6.10 -26.40
CA ILE A 128 -10.27 5.01 -27.35
C ILE A 128 -9.01 4.16 -27.39
N HIS A 129 -9.19 2.86 -27.20
CA HIS A 129 -8.13 1.87 -27.36
C HIS A 129 -8.42 1.04 -28.62
N ILE A 130 -7.38 0.62 -29.32
CA ILE A 130 -7.50 -0.23 -30.51
C ILE A 130 -7.12 -1.65 -30.12
N GLU A 131 -8.01 -2.59 -30.35
CA GLU A 131 -7.77 -4.02 -30.12
C GLU A 131 -7.35 -4.70 -31.41
N ILE A 132 -6.26 -5.47 -31.35
CA ILE A 132 -5.74 -6.25 -32.47
C ILE A 132 -5.57 -7.70 -32.01
N THR A 133 -6.19 -8.63 -32.72
CA THR A 133 -6.11 -10.06 -32.38
C THR A 133 -4.75 -10.66 -32.71
N GLU A 134 -4.36 -11.71 -31.98
CA GLU A 134 -3.11 -12.43 -32.24
C GLU A 134 -3.03 -12.97 -33.68
N THR A 135 -4.14 -13.48 -34.21
CA THR A 135 -4.18 -14.14 -35.54
C THR A 135 -3.83 -13.18 -36.68
N MET A 136 -4.14 -11.89 -36.53
CA MET A 136 -3.77 -10.85 -37.50
C MET A 136 -2.24 -10.73 -37.66
N ILE A 137 -1.49 -10.92 -36.58
CA ILE A 137 -0.03 -10.75 -36.55
C ILE A 137 0.66 -11.89 -37.29
N VAL A 138 0.20 -13.13 -37.07
CA VAL A 138 0.77 -14.35 -37.68
C VAL A 138 0.80 -14.26 -39.21
N HIS A 139 -0.19 -13.59 -39.81
CA HIS A 139 -0.33 -13.50 -41.26
C HIS A 139 0.22 -12.21 -41.88
N GLY A 140 0.84 -11.31 -41.10
CA GLY A 140 1.19 -9.97 -41.60
C GLY A 140 1.93 -9.06 -40.63
N ALA A 141 2.83 -9.59 -39.80
CA ALA A 141 3.48 -8.86 -38.70
C ALA A 141 4.00 -7.45 -39.07
N LYS A 142 4.63 -7.28 -40.25
CA LYS A 142 5.15 -5.97 -40.67
C LYS A 142 4.05 -4.94 -40.95
N VAL A 143 2.92 -5.37 -41.51
CA VAL A 143 1.78 -4.47 -41.78
C VAL A 143 1.11 -4.07 -40.48
N VAL A 144 0.91 -5.05 -39.58
CA VAL A 144 0.36 -4.79 -38.24
C VAL A 144 1.27 -3.85 -37.45
N MET A 145 2.58 -4.10 -37.43
CA MET A 145 3.54 -3.24 -36.75
C MET A 145 3.48 -1.79 -37.26
N ASN A 146 3.45 -1.58 -38.58
CA ASN A 146 3.29 -0.24 -39.15
C ASN A 146 1.97 0.42 -38.72
N SER A 147 0.87 -0.34 -38.66
CA SER A 147 -0.42 0.19 -38.21
C SER A 147 -0.40 0.56 -36.73
N VAL A 148 0.24 -0.25 -35.89
CA VAL A 148 0.43 0.05 -34.46
C VAL A 148 1.25 1.32 -34.28
N ASP A 149 2.36 1.46 -35.01
CA ASP A 149 3.20 2.66 -35.00
C ASP A 149 2.41 3.92 -35.42
N GLN A 150 1.51 3.80 -36.40
CA GLN A 150 0.62 4.89 -36.81
C GLN A 150 -0.36 5.29 -35.71
N PHE A 151 -1.00 4.32 -35.05
CA PHE A 151 -1.90 4.58 -33.93
C PHE A 151 -1.17 5.23 -32.74
N HIS A 152 0.04 4.76 -32.43
CA HIS A 152 0.91 5.34 -31.41
C HIS A 152 1.32 6.78 -31.75
N ALA A 153 1.66 7.07 -33.00
CA ALA A 153 1.96 8.42 -33.45
C ALA A 153 0.77 9.39 -33.27
N LEU A 154 -0.45 8.85 -33.27
CA LEU A 154 -1.69 9.57 -32.99
C LEU A 154 -2.12 9.53 -31.51
N ASN A 155 -1.27 9.01 -30.62
CA ASN A 155 -1.50 8.85 -29.18
C ASN A 155 -2.70 7.96 -28.81
N TYR A 156 -3.01 6.96 -29.64
CA TYR A 156 -3.86 5.84 -29.21
C TYR A 156 -3.03 4.83 -28.44
N LYS A 157 -3.71 4.06 -27.59
CA LYS A 157 -3.16 2.84 -27.02
C LYS A 157 -3.67 1.64 -27.80
N VAL A 158 -2.81 0.63 -27.94
CA VAL A 158 -3.12 -0.61 -28.66
C VAL A 158 -3.09 -1.78 -27.70
N GLU A 159 -4.15 -2.57 -27.70
CA GLU A 159 -4.29 -3.76 -26.88
C GLU A 159 -4.12 -5.01 -27.76
N MET A 160 -3.36 -5.99 -27.28
CA MET A 160 -3.25 -7.29 -27.94
C MET A 160 -4.36 -8.19 -27.43
N ASP A 161 -5.25 -8.59 -28.34
CA ASP A 161 -6.41 -9.43 -28.04
C ASP A 161 -6.19 -10.92 -28.32
N ASP A 162 -6.99 -11.77 -27.68
CA ASP A 162 -6.96 -13.24 -27.79
C ASP A 162 -5.57 -13.85 -27.55
N PHE A 163 -4.76 -13.29 -26.65
CA PHE A 163 -3.40 -13.79 -26.43
C PHE A 163 -3.42 -15.24 -25.92
N GLY A 164 -2.75 -16.13 -26.66
CA GLY A 164 -2.64 -17.55 -26.36
C GLY A 164 -3.53 -18.44 -27.22
N SER A 165 -4.43 -17.87 -28.02
CA SER A 165 -5.25 -18.61 -28.99
C SER A 165 -4.46 -19.07 -30.23
N GLY A 166 -3.30 -18.46 -30.51
CA GLY A 166 -2.49 -18.70 -31.71
C GLY A 166 -1.11 -19.33 -31.46
N TYR A 167 -0.39 -19.59 -32.57
CA TYR A 167 0.88 -20.33 -32.57
C TYR A 167 2.14 -19.46 -32.34
N SER A 168 2.06 -18.13 -32.13
CA SER A 168 3.26 -17.25 -32.10
C SER A 168 3.16 -15.94 -31.29
N SER A 169 2.33 -15.89 -30.25
CA SER A 169 2.09 -14.71 -29.40
C SER A 169 3.35 -14.06 -28.80
N LEU A 170 4.36 -14.86 -28.45
CA LEU A 170 5.61 -14.36 -27.83
C LEU A 170 6.52 -13.60 -28.80
N ALA A 171 6.56 -14.03 -30.06
CA ALA A 171 7.35 -13.34 -31.08
C ALA A 171 6.71 -11.98 -31.41
N ALA A 172 5.38 -11.94 -31.47
CA ALA A 172 4.61 -10.70 -31.63
C ALA A 172 4.87 -9.69 -30.50
N LEU A 173 4.79 -10.13 -29.24
CA LEU A 173 5.10 -9.29 -28.07
C LEU A 173 6.53 -8.74 -28.05
N LYS A 174 7.48 -9.43 -28.69
CA LYS A 174 8.88 -8.96 -28.79
C LYS A 174 9.02 -7.79 -29.76
N ASP A 175 8.30 -7.82 -30.87
CA ASP A 175 8.52 -6.92 -32.00
C ASP A 175 7.50 -5.78 -32.09
N ILE A 176 6.32 -5.93 -31.47
CA ILE A 176 5.25 -4.94 -31.49
C ILE A 176 5.05 -4.38 -30.08
N CYS A 177 5.06 -3.04 -29.96
CA CYS A 177 4.81 -2.35 -28.71
C CYS A 177 3.30 -2.31 -28.43
N PHE A 178 2.78 -3.29 -27.70
CA PHE A 178 1.43 -3.21 -27.16
C PHE A 178 1.41 -2.43 -25.85
N ASP A 179 0.27 -1.82 -25.52
CA ASP A 179 0.04 -1.08 -24.27
C ASP A 179 -0.69 -1.90 -23.23
N VAL A 180 -1.46 -2.92 -23.65
CA VAL A 180 -2.27 -3.81 -22.80
C VAL A 180 -2.30 -5.19 -23.43
N LEU A 181 -2.34 -6.23 -22.60
CA LEU A 181 -2.52 -7.61 -23.00
C LEU A 181 -3.89 -8.12 -22.54
N LYS A 182 -4.72 -8.65 -23.44
CA LYS A 182 -5.98 -9.32 -23.10
C LYS A 182 -5.77 -10.84 -23.16
N LEU A 183 -6.12 -11.53 -22.07
CA LEU A 183 -5.97 -12.97 -21.92
C LEU A 183 -7.33 -13.65 -21.98
N ASP A 184 -7.57 -14.45 -23.01
CA ASP A 184 -8.78 -15.25 -23.11
C ASP A 184 -8.71 -16.48 -22.17
N MET A 185 -9.65 -16.56 -21.23
CA MET A 185 -9.79 -17.70 -20.32
C MET A 185 -10.20 -18.99 -21.05
N ASN A 186 -10.76 -18.93 -22.27
CA ASN A 186 -11.07 -20.12 -23.08
C ASN A 186 -9.82 -20.95 -23.42
N PHE A 187 -8.61 -20.36 -23.33
CA PHE A 187 -7.37 -21.10 -23.46
C PHE A 187 -7.20 -22.20 -22.38
N ILE A 188 -7.97 -22.13 -21.29
CA ILE A 188 -7.86 -23.03 -20.14
C ILE A 188 -9.20 -23.77 -19.95
N PRO A 189 -9.22 -25.12 -20.01
CA PRO A 189 -10.43 -25.88 -19.76
C PRO A 189 -11.01 -25.62 -18.37
N ASP A 190 -12.34 -25.64 -18.27
CA ASP A 190 -13.06 -25.53 -16.99
C ASP A 190 -12.50 -26.49 -15.93
N GLY A 191 -12.23 -25.95 -14.73
CA GLY A 191 -11.68 -26.73 -13.61
C GLY A 191 -10.16 -26.91 -13.62
N ALA A 192 -9.42 -26.38 -14.62
CA ALA A 192 -7.95 -26.43 -14.68
C ALA A 192 -7.25 -25.20 -14.05
N ILE A 193 -7.90 -24.57 -13.07
CA ILE A 193 -7.42 -23.39 -12.36
C ILE A 193 -6.69 -23.82 -11.07
N GLY A 194 -5.62 -23.12 -10.70
CA GLY A 194 -4.72 -23.53 -9.60
C GLY A 194 -3.49 -24.31 -10.08
N ASP A 195 -3.14 -25.42 -9.43
CA ASP A 195 -1.90 -26.20 -9.68
C ASP A 195 -1.92 -27.06 -10.96
N HIS A 196 -2.95 -26.91 -11.79
CA HIS A 196 -3.02 -27.58 -13.08
C HIS A 196 -2.21 -26.84 -14.16
N ARG A 197 -1.93 -27.54 -15.26
CA ARG A 197 -1.11 -27.02 -16.38
C ARG A 197 -1.61 -25.66 -16.89
N GLY A 198 -2.92 -25.45 -16.96
CA GLY A 198 -3.53 -24.17 -17.36
C GLY A 198 -3.19 -23.03 -16.42
N GLY A 199 -3.39 -23.22 -15.11
CA GLY A 199 -3.03 -22.22 -14.10
C GLY A 199 -1.53 -21.87 -14.08
N ILE A 200 -0.64 -22.84 -14.30
CA ILE A 200 0.81 -22.58 -14.43
C ILE A 200 1.13 -21.71 -15.64
N ILE A 201 0.49 -21.99 -16.80
CA ILE A 201 0.70 -21.19 -18.01
C ILE A 201 0.19 -19.77 -17.79
N LEU A 202 -1.03 -19.61 -17.25
CA LEU A 202 -1.61 -18.29 -16.97
C LEU A 202 -0.73 -17.47 -16.02
N SER A 203 -0.26 -18.09 -14.94
CA SER A 203 0.66 -17.47 -13.97
C SER A 203 1.95 -16.99 -14.65
N SER A 204 2.47 -17.78 -15.58
CA SER A 204 3.71 -17.48 -16.30
C SER A 204 3.52 -16.33 -17.29
N VAL A 205 2.40 -16.32 -18.02
CA VAL A 205 2.05 -15.25 -18.96
C VAL A 205 1.81 -13.93 -18.23
N VAL A 206 1.01 -13.96 -17.16
CA VAL A 206 0.77 -12.78 -16.32
C VAL A 206 2.08 -12.25 -15.74
N ARG A 207 2.97 -13.12 -15.25
CA ARG A 207 4.30 -12.72 -14.76
C ARG A 207 5.17 -12.10 -15.85
N MET A 208 5.16 -12.67 -17.06
CA MET A 208 5.90 -12.12 -18.20
C MET A 208 5.39 -10.74 -18.58
N ALA A 209 4.07 -10.57 -18.74
CA ALA A 209 3.46 -9.29 -19.06
C ALA A 209 3.84 -8.21 -18.03
N LYS A 210 3.89 -8.56 -16.74
CA LYS A 210 4.41 -7.67 -15.68
C LYS A 210 5.85 -7.25 -15.90
N TRP A 211 6.75 -8.18 -16.27
CA TRP A 211 8.15 -7.84 -16.55
C TRP A 211 8.28 -6.89 -17.76
N LEU A 212 7.37 -7.01 -18.72
CA LEU A 212 7.24 -6.10 -19.86
C LEU A 212 6.50 -4.80 -19.52
N LYS A 213 6.03 -4.63 -18.27
CA LYS A 213 5.21 -3.49 -17.80
C LYS A 213 3.90 -3.35 -18.57
N LEU A 214 3.38 -4.46 -19.08
CA LEU A 214 2.09 -4.55 -19.76
C LEU A 214 1.00 -4.88 -18.73
N PRO A 215 0.00 -3.99 -18.54
CA PRO A 215 -1.24 -4.33 -17.87
C PRO A 215 -1.90 -5.53 -18.57
N VAL A 216 -2.56 -6.36 -17.79
CA VAL A 216 -3.25 -7.56 -18.27
C VAL A 216 -4.72 -7.49 -17.92
N ILE A 217 -5.60 -7.74 -18.89
CA ILE A 217 -7.04 -7.90 -18.71
C ILE A 217 -7.37 -9.37 -18.98
N ALA A 218 -7.98 -10.05 -18.04
CA ALA A 218 -8.48 -11.41 -18.28
C ALA A 218 -9.93 -11.36 -18.77
N GLU A 219 -10.21 -12.07 -19.86
CA GLU A 219 -11.49 -12.12 -20.54
C GLU A 219 -12.19 -13.45 -20.33
N GLY A 220 -13.52 -13.48 -20.39
CA GLY A 220 -14.27 -14.72 -20.15
C GLY A 220 -14.27 -15.15 -18.68
N VAL A 221 -14.16 -14.20 -17.74
CA VAL A 221 -14.27 -14.51 -16.30
C VAL A 221 -15.74 -14.72 -15.91
N GLU A 222 -16.11 -15.96 -15.63
CA GLU A 222 -17.48 -16.41 -15.34
C GLU A 222 -17.71 -16.83 -13.89
N THR A 223 -16.66 -17.23 -13.15
CA THR A 223 -16.80 -17.69 -11.75
C THR A 223 -15.89 -16.93 -10.78
N VAL A 224 -16.31 -16.86 -9.51
CA VAL A 224 -15.55 -16.20 -8.45
C VAL A 224 -14.19 -16.86 -8.25
N GLU A 225 -14.11 -18.17 -8.39
CA GLU A 225 -12.86 -18.94 -8.30
C GLU A 225 -11.86 -18.53 -9.38
N GLN A 226 -12.33 -18.24 -10.60
CA GLN A 226 -11.46 -17.73 -11.67
C GLN A 226 -10.94 -16.33 -11.33
N ALA A 227 -11.82 -15.44 -10.84
CA ALA A 227 -11.45 -14.09 -10.45
C ALA A 227 -10.44 -14.07 -9.29
N ASP A 228 -10.66 -14.88 -8.25
CA ASP A 228 -9.77 -14.99 -7.10
C ASP A 228 -8.40 -15.57 -7.50
N PHE A 229 -8.38 -16.55 -8.42
CA PHE A 229 -7.13 -17.08 -8.96
C PHE A 229 -6.36 -16.04 -9.76
N LEU A 230 -7.01 -15.36 -10.71
CA LEU A 230 -6.44 -14.27 -11.49
C LEU A 230 -5.84 -13.20 -10.59
N ARG A 231 -6.57 -12.81 -9.54
CA ARG A 231 -6.07 -11.88 -8.52
C ARG A 231 -4.83 -12.42 -7.81
N SER A 232 -4.81 -13.69 -7.43
CA SER A 232 -3.69 -14.33 -6.72
C SER A 232 -2.37 -14.33 -7.53
N ILE A 233 -2.48 -14.39 -8.86
CA ILE A 233 -1.32 -14.29 -9.77
C ILE A 233 -1.05 -12.83 -10.19
N GLY A 234 -1.86 -11.90 -9.69
CA GLY A 234 -1.80 -10.47 -9.94
C GLY A 234 -2.23 -10.09 -11.34
N CYS A 235 -3.34 -10.63 -11.83
CA CYS A 235 -4.15 -10.07 -12.90
C CYS A 235 -5.40 -9.45 -12.25
N ASP A 236 -5.43 -8.12 -12.12
CA ASP A 236 -6.51 -7.43 -11.40
C ASP A 236 -7.62 -6.94 -12.33
N TYR A 237 -7.33 -6.73 -13.61
CA TYR A 237 -8.32 -6.27 -14.58
C TYR A 237 -9.01 -7.46 -15.22
N VAL A 238 -10.33 -7.39 -15.27
CA VAL A 238 -11.19 -8.52 -15.63
C VAL A 238 -12.38 -8.07 -16.46
N GLN A 239 -12.78 -8.94 -17.37
CA GLN A 239 -13.96 -8.86 -18.21
C GLN A 239 -14.63 -10.23 -18.25
N GLY A 240 -15.95 -10.29 -18.08
CA GLY A 240 -16.68 -11.54 -18.20
C GLY A 240 -18.03 -11.52 -17.51
N TYR A 241 -18.80 -12.59 -17.73
CA TYR A 241 -20.20 -12.68 -17.29
C TYR A 241 -20.39 -12.71 -15.78
N LEU A 242 -19.34 -13.01 -15.01
CA LEU A 242 -19.35 -12.83 -13.55
C LEU A 242 -19.67 -11.39 -13.16
N TYR A 243 -19.10 -10.43 -13.91
CA TYR A 243 -19.23 -9.00 -13.63
C TYR A 243 -20.36 -8.39 -14.43
N SER A 244 -20.33 -8.59 -15.75
CA SER A 244 -21.29 -7.98 -16.64
C SER A 244 -21.30 -8.64 -18.01
N LYS A 245 -22.51 -8.79 -18.56
CA LYS A 245 -22.71 -9.14 -19.97
C LYS A 245 -22.58 -7.88 -20.83
N PRO A 246 -22.27 -8.01 -22.14
CA PRO A 246 -22.41 -6.92 -23.09
C PRO A 246 -23.81 -6.32 -22.98
N MET A 247 -23.89 -4.99 -22.84
CA MET A 247 -25.14 -4.27 -22.59
C MET A 247 -25.36 -3.16 -23.63
N PRO A 248 -26.62 -2.82 -23.95
CA PRO A 248 -26.90 -1.75 -24.89
C PRO A 248 -26.48 -0.38 -24.34
N GLU A 249 -26.29 0.59 -25.25
CA GLU A 249 -25.83 1.95 -24.94
C GLU A 249 -26.55 2.59 -23.73
N GLN A 250 -27.88 2.43 -23.66
CA GLN A 250 -28.69 3.05 -22.59
C GLN A 250 -28.40 2.48 -21.21
N ASP A 251 -28.09 1.19 -21.12
CA ASP A 251 -27.78 0.55 -19.84
C ASP A 251 -26.32 0.83 -19.44
N TYR A 252 -25.42 0.92 -20.41
CA TYR A 252 -24.04 1.35 -20.15
C TYR A 252 -23.97 2.80 -19.67
N GLU A 253 -24.78 3.70 -20.24
CA GLU A 253 -24.93 5.08 -19.76
C GLU A 253 -25.39 5.14 -18.30
N LYS A 254 -26.37 4.30 -17.92
CA LYS A 254 -26.80 4.20 -16.51
C LYS A 254 -25.67 3.69 -15.61
N LEU A 255 -24.92 2.69 -16.06
CA LEU A 255 -23.76 2.17 -15.32
C LEU A 255 -22.73 3.27 -15.07
N LEU A 256 -22.37 4.05 -16.10
CA LEU A 256 -21.42 5.17 -15.97
C LEU A 256 -21.87 6.21 -14.94
N SER A 257 -23.17 6.49 -14.86
CA SER A 257 -23.71 7.47 -13.90
C SER A 257 -23.62 7.03 -12.43
N GLY A 258 -23.60 5.72 -12.17
CA GLY A 258 -23.58 5.15 -10.81
C GLY A 258 -22.25 4.53 -10.41
N ALA A 259 -21.32 4.32 -11.35
CA ALA A 259 -20.06 3.63 -11.09
C ALA A 259 -18.97 4.59 -10.58
N THR A 260 -18.09 4.07 -9.71
CA THR A 260 -16.80 4.71 -9.46
C THR A 260 -15.85 4.33 -10.60
N VAL A 261 -15.40 5.32 -11.37
CA VAL A 261 -14.48 5.10 -12.49
C VAL A 261 -13.02 5.01 -12.02
N GLY A 262 -12.22 4.24 -12.74
CA GLY A 262 -10.78 4.12 -12.58
C GLY A 262 -10.06 4.14 -13.93
N ALA A 263 -8.74 3.95 -13.90
CA ALA A 263 -7.92 3.80 -15.09
C ALA A 263 -7.11 2.51 -15.02
N ILE A 264 -6.75 1.96 -16.18
CA ILE A 264 -5.71 0.94 -16.26
C ILE A 264 -4.37 1.61 -15.92
N VAL A 265 -3.75 1.16 -14.84
CA VAL A 265 -2.43 1.62 -14.41
C VAL A 265 -1.46 0.45 -14.61
N PRO A 266 -0.27 0.69 -15.19
CA PRO A 266 0.82 -0.28 -15.10
C PRO A 266 1.00 -0.69 -13.64
N GLN A 267 1.07 -2.00 -13.37
CA GLN A 267 1.24 -2.49 -12.00
C GLN A 267 2.45 -1.87 -11.31
N MET A 268 2.33 -1.69 -9.98
CA MET A 268 3.28 -1.07 -9.07
C MET A 268 4.74 -1.10 -9.56
N LYS A 269 5.35 0.08 -9.70
CA LYS A 269 6.80 0.18 -9.88
C LYS A 269 7.44 -0.08 -8.52
N LEU A 270 7.84 -1.33 -8.27
CA LEU A 270 8.64 -1.65 -7.08
C LEU A 270 10.06 -1.10 -7.24
N LEU A 271 10.59 -0.48 -6.18
CA LEU A 271 11.97 0.04 -6.16
C LEU A 271 12.98 -1.11 -6.29
N ASP A 272 14.07 -0.87 -7.03
CA ASP A 272 15.03 -1.82 -7.64
C ASP A 272 15.68 -2.90 -6.74
N SER A 273 15.31 -3.02 -5.47
CA SER A 273 15.87 -3.99 -4.51
C SER A 273 14.97 -5.18 -4.17
N LEU A 274 13.72 -5.22 -4.62
CA LEU A 274 12.79 -6.34 -4.37
C LEU A 274 12.04 -6.74 -5.63
N ASP A 275 12.29 -7.95 -6.12
CA ASP A 275 11.50 -8.54 -7.21
C ASP A 275 10.09 -8.87 -6.68
N ALA A 276 9.16 -7.93 -6.93
CA ALA A 276 7.73 -8.00 -6.65
C ALA A 276 7.16 -9.41 -6.86
N ASN A 277 7.48 -9.99 -8.01
CA ASN A 277 6.89 -11.24 -8.49
C ASN A 277 7.39 -12.47 -7.72
N ARG A 278 8.58 -12.38 -7.13
CA ARG A 278 9.07 -13.41 -6.21
C ARG A 278 8.49 -13.20 -4.84
N PHE A 279 8.42 -11.98 -4.35
CA PHE A 279 7.83 -11.70 -3.04
C PHE A 279 6.38 -12.18 -2.92
N TRP A 280 5.55 -12.05 -3.96
CA TRP A 280 4.15 -12.50 -3.94
C TRP A 280 3.94 -14.01 -4.17
N ASN A 281 4.98 -14.75 -4.58
CA ASN A 281 4.88 -16.19 -4.81
C ASN A 281 5.08 -16.96 -3.49
N PRO A 282 4.12 -17.78 -3.01
CA PRO A 282 4.25 -18.52 -1.75
C PRO A 282 5.46 -19.47 -1.69
N GLY A 283 5.93 -19.96 -2.84
CA GLY A 283 7.06 -20.89 -2.95
C GLY A 283 8.41 -20.24 -3.27
N SER A 284 8.51 -18.91 -3.30
CA SER A 284 9.78 -18.22 -3.57
C SER A 284 10.67 -18.14 -2.34
N MET A 285 11.97 -17.93 -2.57
CA MET A 285 12.93 -17.67 -1.51
C MET A 285 12.60 -16.37 -0.76
N GLU A 286 12.04 -15.38 -1.44
CA GLU A 286 11.66 -14.08 -0.90
C GLU A 286 10.42 -14.18 0.01
N SER A 287 9.44 -15.02 -0.31
CA SER A 287 8.34 -15.38 0.61
C SER A 287 8.83 -16.20 1.79
N LEU A 288 9.76 -17.15 1.56
CA LEU A 288 10.38 -17.90 2.64
C LEU A 288 11.15 -16.97 3.58
N ILE A 289 11.90 -16.00 3.04
CA ILE A 289 12.58 -14.93 3.78
C ILE A 289 11.56 -14.10 4.57
N PHE A 290 10.52 -13.58 3.91
CA PHE A 290 9.48 -12.77 4.56
C PHE A 290 8.75 -13.53 5.69
N ASN A 291 8.46 -14.82 5.51
CA ASN A 291 7.74 -15.61 6.50
C ASN A 291 8.62 -16.16 7.63
N HIS A 292 9.88 -16.51 7.35
CA HIS A 292 10.73 -17.26 8.29
C HIS A 292 11.94 -16.48 8.80
N PHE A 293 12.46 -15.50 8.06
CA PHE A 293 13.72 -14.82 8.37
C PHE A 293 13.54 -13.33 8.74
N VAL A 294 12.42 -12.73 8.37
CA VAL A 294 12.11 -11.34 8.71
C VAL A 294 11.34 -11.28 10.04
N GLY A 295 11.53 -10.19 10.81
CA GLY A 295 10.73 -9.86 12.00
C GLY A 295 9.22 -9.79 11.72
N GLY A 296 8.39 -9.48 12.72
CA GLY A 296 6.96 -9.26 12.46
C GLY A 296 6.79 -8.17 11.41
N SER A 297 6.16 -8.47 10.28
CA SER A 297 6.14 -7.56 9.13
C SER A 297 4.84 -7.59 8.35
N ALA A 298 4.52 -6.46 7.74
CA ALA A 298 3.33 -6.25 6.92
C ALA A 298 3.68 -5.49 5.63
N ILE A 299 2.84 -5.64 4.62
CA ILE A 299 2.76 -4.70 3.50
C ILE A 299 1.46 -3.93 3.65
N ILE A 300 1.54 -2.61 3.50
CA ILE A 300 0.39 -1.72 3.53
C ILE A 300 0.31 -0.88 2.27
N ASP A 301 -0.92 -0.58 1.86
CA ASP A 301 -1.27 0.41 0.86
C ASP A 301 -1.72 1.71 1.55
N TYR A 302 -1.34 2.85 0.99
CA TYR A 302 -1.68 4.17 1.52
C TYR A 302 -2.19 5.08 0.40
N HIS A 303 -3.44 5.52 0.54
CA HIS A 303 -4.10 6.45 -0.37
C HIS A 303 -5.06 7.36 0.41
N ASP A 304 -5.08 8.66 0.10
CA ASP A 304 -6.02 9.65 0.66
C ASP A 304 -6.23 9.59 2.20
N GLY A 305 -5.15 9.39 2.96
CA GLY A 305 -5.21 9.30 4.44
C GLY A 305 -5.75 7.97 4.99
N GLN A 306 -6.08 7.02 4.11
CA GLN A 306 -6.47 5.65 4.46
C GLN A 306 -5.29 4.70 4.32
N VAL A 307 -5.23 3.72 5.22
CA VAL A 307 -4.20 2.67 5.22
C VAL A 307 -4.90 1.32 5.14
N GLU A 308 -4.45 0.47 4.24
CA GLU A 308 -4.98 -0.88 4.05
C GLU A 308 -3.86 -1.92 4.16
N VAL A 309 -4.03 -2.96 4.98
CA VAL A 309 -3.06 -4.05 5.07
C VAL A 309 -3.22 -5.01 3.90
N LEU A 310 -2.19 -5.17 3.08
CA LEU A 310 -2.20 -6.09 1.94
C LEU A 310 -1.71 -7.48 2.31
N ARG A 311 -0.76 -7.59 3.24
CA ARG A 311 -0.17 -8.87 3.68
C ARG A 311 0.48 -8.74 5.05
N VAL A 312 0.51 -9.84 5.81
CA VAL A 312 1.27 -9.96 7.06
C VAL A 312 1.97 -11.30 7.12
N ASN A 313 3.08 -11.41 7.86
CA ASN A 313 3.69 -12.71 8.15
C ASN A 313 3.20 -13.28 9.50
N GLN A 314 3.45 -14.57 9.77
CA GLN A 314 3.05 -15.19 11.04
C GLN A 314 3.65 -14.50 12.28
N LYS A 315 4.86 -13.91 12.14
CA LYS A 315 5.50 -13.21 13.25
C LYS A 315 4.80 -11.89 13.57
N TYR A 316 4.22 -11.21 12.59
CA TYR A 316 3.38 -10.02 12.79
C TYR A 316 2.21 -10.33 13.70
N LEU A 317 1.51 -11.44 13.47
CA LEU A 317 0.38 -11.90 14.30
C LEU A 317 0.80 -12.11 15.76
N ARG A 318 1.97 -12.74 15.97
CA ARG A 318 2.54 -12.97 17.31
C ARG A 318 2.92 -11.68 18.01
N GLU A 319 3.54 -10.72 17.31
CA GLU A 319 3.89 -9.42 17.87
C GLU A 319 2.63 -8.62 18.24
N MET A 320 1.56 -8.73 17.45
CA MET A 320 0.29 -8.09 17.76
C MET A 320 -0.50 -8.82 18.86
N GLY A 321 -0.11 -10.04 19.27
CA GLY A 321 -0.81 -10.79 20.33
C GLY A 321 -2.23 -11.23 19.95
N MET A 322 -2.56 -11.25 18.66
CA MET A 322 -3.92 -11.55 18.18
C MET A 322 -4.09 -13.05 17.89
N ASN A 323 -5.18 -13.64 18.36
CA ASN A 323 -5.68 -14.94 17.90
C ASN A 323 -6.48 -14.79 16.59
N GLN A 324 -5.92 -14.05 15.63
CA GLN A 324 -6.54 -13.79 14.33
C GLN A 324 -5.74 -14.48 13.22
N SER A 325 -6.45 -14.87 12.16
CA SER A 325 -5.80 -15.39 10.96
C SER A 325 -5.30 -14.24 10.08
N GLU A 326 -4.34 -14.52 9.20
CA GLU A 326 -3.87 -13.56 8.20
C GLU A 326 -5.05 -12.96 7.39
N LYS A 327 -6.09 -13.77 7.11
CA LYS A 327 -7.28 -13.36 6.37
C LYS A 327 -8.11 -12.28 7.07
N ASP A 328 -8.09 -12.24 8.40
CA ASP A 328 -8.87 -11.28 9.18
C ASP A 328 -8.21 -9.89 9.20
N LEU A 329 -6.90 -9.84 8.94
CA LEU A 329 -6.10 -8.62 8.94
C LEU A 329 -5.87 -8.06 7.54
N ILE A 330 -5.92 -8.89 6.49
CA ILE A 330 -5.89 -8.41 5.11
C ILE A 330 -7.12 -7.53 4.85
N ARG A 331 -6.91 -6.36 4.23
CA ARG A 331 -7.89 -5.28 4.03
C ARG A 331 -8.35 -4.55 5.28
N SER A 332 -7.76 -4.84 6.44
CA SER A 332 -8.04 -4.07 7.65
C SER A 332 -7.32 -2.72 7.62
N ASN A 333 -7.94 -1.71 8.23
CA ASN A 333 -7.28 -0.42 8.45
C ASN A 333 -6.64 -0.42 9.86
N PRO A 334 -5.30 -0.43 9.98
CA PRO A 334 -4.61 -0.50 11.26
C PRO A 334 -4.86 0.74 12.14
N LEU A 335 -5.23 1.87 11.54
CA LEU A 335 -5.55 3.11 12.25
C LEU A 335 -6.77 2.94 13.17
N ASN A 336 -7.68 2.00 12.87
CA ASN A 336 -8.87 1.77 13.69
C ASN A 336 -8.55 1.37 15.13
N THR A 337 -7.40 0.72 15.33
CA THR A 337 -6.93 0.27 16.67
C THR A 337 -6.18 1.36 17.44
N MET A 338 -5.95 2.54 16.85
CA MET A 338 -5.13 3.60 17.41
C MET A 338 -5.97 4.77 17.94
N SER A 339 -5.45 5.47 18.94
CA SER A 339 -5.99 6.76 19.39
C SER A 339 -5.79 7.86 18.33
N ALA A 340 -6.51 8.98 18.43
CA ALA A 340 -6.37 10.09 17.47
C ALA A 340 -4.93 10.63 17.38
N ALA A 341 -4.23 10.74 18.51
CA ALA A 341 -2.84 11.20 18.55
C ALA A 341 -1.88 10.19 17.91
N ASP A 342 -2.09 8.89 18.16
CA ASP A 342 -1.29 7.82 17.55
C ASP A 342 -1.54 7.73 16.02
N ARG A 343 -2.78 7.96 15.56
CA ARG A 343 -3.12 8.02 14.13
C ARG A 343 -2.38 9.15 13.43
N GLU A 344 -2.39 10.35 14.02
CA GLU A 344 -1.69 11.51 13.46
C GLU A 344 -0.18 11.24 13.36
N LEU A 345 0.43 10.67 14.40
CA LEU A 345 1.84 10.30 14.40
C LEU A 345 2.17 9.27 13.30
N TYR A 346 1.32 8.24 13.15
CA TYR A 346 1.50 7.20 12.14
C TYR A 346 1.45 7.78 10.71
N LEU A 347 0.41 8.57 10.41
CA LEU A 347 0.25 9.21 9.10
C LEU A 347 1.38 10.19 8.78
N LYS A 348 1.76 11.02 9.74
CA LYS A 348 2.89 11.96 9.58
C LYS A 348 4.20 11.23 9.29
N THR A 349 4.38 10.04 9.85
CA THR A 349 5.56 9.20 9.60
C THR A 349 5.54 8.65 8.17
N LEU A 350 4.38 8.20 7.67
CA LEU A 350 4.24 7.79 6.27
C LEU A 350 4.55 8.96 5.31
N ASP A 351 3.98 10.14 5.56
CA ASP A 351 4.25 11.33 4.74
C ASP A 351 5.74 11.72 4.77
N ALA A 352 6.40 11.57 5.91
CA ALA A 352 7.85 11.77 6.02
C ALA A 352 8.61 10.80 5.12
N VAL A 353 8.31 9.49 5.15
CA VAL A 353 8.93 8.48 4.27
C VAL A 353 8.69 8.80 2.79
N ILE A 354 7.50 9.28 2.43
CA ILE A 354 7.18 9.67 1.05
C ILE A 354 8.07 10.82 0.59
N SER A 355 8.26 11.81 1.46
CA SER A 355 9.05 13.00 1.16
C SER A 355 10.56 12.73 1.11
N THR A 356 11.08 11.94 2.05
CA THR A 356 12.52 11.70 2.18
C THR A 356 13.00 10.49 1.38
N LYS A 357 12.09 9.57 1.02
CA LYS A 357 12.39 8.25 0.41
C LYS A 357 13.33 7.38 1.28
N THR A 358 13.41 7.68 2.57
CA THR A 358 14.21 6.93 3.55
C THR A 358 13.31 6.24 4.56
N GLU A 359 13.82 5.17 5.16
CA GLU A 359 13.16 4.50 6.27
C GLU A 359 12.89 5.49 7.42
N GLN A 360 11.70 5.41 8.03
CA GLN A 360 11.31 6.17 9.22
C GLN A 360 10.62 5.25 10.22
N GLU A 361 10.66 5.61 11.50
CA GLU A 361 10.05 4.83 12.57
C GLU A 361 9.08 5.67 13.42
N CYS A 362 8.03 5.02 13.94
CA CYS A 362 7.18 5.59 14.98
C CYS A 362 6.77 4.54 16.03
N GLU A 363 6.35 5.01 17.20
CA GLU A 363 5.82 4.17 18.28
C GLU A 363 4.37 4.56 18.53
N THR A 364 3.46 3.59 18.47
CA THR A 364 2.02 3.84 18.61
C THR A 364 1.40 2.89 19.62
N TRP A 365 0.47 3.40 20.43
CA TRP A 365 -0.37 2.57 21.27
C TRP A 365 -1.60 2.08 20.50
N ARG A 366 -1.93 0.80 20.68
CA ARG A 366 -3.06 0.15 20.00
C ARG A 366 -3.93 -0.59 21.00
N GLU A 367 -5.23 -0.50 20.81
CA GLU A 367 -6.25 -1.23 21.57
C GLU A 367 -6.73 -2.38 20.68
N LEU A 368 -6.40 -3.60 21.09
CA LEU A 368 -6.64 -4.82 20.32
C LEU A 368 -7.68 -5.69 21.04
N GLN A 369 -8.70 -6.12 20.32
CA GLN A 369 -9.69 -7.05 20.84
C GLN A 369 -9.23 -8.49 20.69
N SER A 370 -9.02 -9.18 21.82
CA SER A 370 -8.77 -10.61 21.84
C SER A 370 -9.98 -11.39 22.34
N ALA A 371 -10.39 -12.40 21.55
CA ALA A 371 -11.52 -13.26 21.87
C ALA A 371 -11.35 -14.06 23.19
N CYS A 372 -10.12 -14.18 23.69
CA CYS A 372 -9.81 -14.96 24.89
C CYS A 372 -9.79 -14.13 26.18
N CYS A 373 -9.55 -12.83 26.07
CA CYS A 373 -8.93 -12.06 27.13
C CYS A 373 -9.38 -10.59 27.18
N GLY A 374 -10.23 -10.14 26.25
CA GLY A 374 -10.76 -8.77 26.22
C GLY A 374 -9.90 -7.78 25.45
N ASP A 375 -10.10 -6.48 25.70
CA ASP A 375 -9.30 -5.40 25.12
C ASP A 375 -7.89 -5.39 25.74
N GLU A 376 -6.86 -5.64 24.93
CA GLU A 376 -5.46 -5.55 25.33
C GLU A 376 -4.80 -4.32 24.70
N LYS A 377 -4.09 -3.53 25.51
CA LYS A 377 -3.37 -2.35 25.04
C LYS A 377 -1.91 -2.68 24.82
N VAL A 378 -1.46 -2.56 23.59
CA VAL A 378 -0.08 -2.86 23.18
C VAL A 378 0.62 -1.62 22.61
N CYS A 379 1.93 -1.50 22.84
CA CYS A 379 2.77 -0.50 22.21
C CYS A 379 3.60 -1.15 21.10
N ILE A 380 3.39 -0.69 19.88
CA ILE A 380 4.04 -1.22 18.68
C ILE A 380 4.99 -0.15 18.13
N ARG A 381 6.28 -0.51 18.01
CA ARG A 381 7.22 0.23 17.16
C ARG A 381 7.05 -0.25 15.73
N SER A 382 6.85 0.67 14.81
CA SER A 382 6.69 0.41 13.38
C SER A 382 7.79 1.15 12.61
N SER A 383 8.53 0.42 11.78
CA SER A 383 9.45 0.98 10.79
C SER A 383 8.84 0.87 9.40
N PHE A 384 8.95 1.92 8.59
CA PHE A 384 8.32 2.06 7.29
C PHE A 384 9.34 2.31 6.21
N GLN A 385 9.26 1.53 5.14
CA GLN A 385 10.04 1.73 3.94
C GLN A 385 9.12 1.78 2.72
N LEU A 386 9.24 2.83 1.90
CA LEU A 386 8.51 2.91 0.64
C LEU A 386 9.04 1.85 -0.32
N ILE A 387 8.16 0.99 -0.81
CA ILE A 387 8.52 -0.09 -1.74
C ILE A 387 7.91 0.08 -3.13
N GLY A 388 6.87 0.91 -3.27
CA GLY A 388 6.29 1.23 -4.57
C GLY A 388 5.39 2.47 -4.53
N GLU A 389 5.28 3.17 -5.65
CA GLU A 389 4.41 4.34 -5.78
C GLU A 389 3.75 4.43 -7.16
N CYS A 390 2.52 4.94 -7.19
CA CYS A 390 1.81 5.38 -8.39
C CYS A 390 1.09 6.70 -8.12
N ALA A 391 0.39 7.25 -9.12
CA ALA A 391 -0.28 8.55 -9.02
C ALA A 391 -1.36 8.61 -7.91
N VAL A 392 -1.94 7.46 -7.54
CA VAL A 392 -3.11 7.38 -6.63
C VAL A 392 -2.83 6.61 -5.34
N SER A 393 -1.74 5.85 -5.25
CA SER A 393 -1.43 5.05 -4.07
C SER A 393 0.08 4.79 -3.90
N ARG A 394 0.47 4.48 -2.66
CA ARG A 394 1.85 4.22 -2.23
C ARG A 394 1.88 2.98 -1.35
N GLN A 395 2.83 2.09 -1.61
CA GLN A 395 3.03 0.87 -0.84
C GLN A 395 4.24 0.95 0.06
N PHE A 396 4.08 0.42 1.27
CA PHE A 396 5.12 0.37 2.27
C PHE A 396 5.36 -1.06 2.74
N PHE A 397 6.63 -1.40 2.91
CA PHE A 397 7.04 -2.49 3.79
C PHE A 397 7.10 -1.96 5.21
N VAL A 398 6.43 -2.66 6.13
CA VAL A 398 6.35 -2.27 7.53
C VAL A 398 6.94 -3.38 8.39
N SER A 399 7.97 -3.08 9.16
CA SER A 399 8.45 -3.98 10.21
C SER A 399 7.91 -3.52 11.56
N ILE A 400 7.44 -4.46 12.39
CA ILE A 400 6.88 -4.18 13.71
C ILE A 400 7.61 -4.94 14.82
N ARG A 401 7.63 -4.32 15.99
CA ARG A 401 8.06 -4.95 17.24
C ARG A 401 7.13 -4.54 18.38
N ASN A 402 6.69 -5.50 19.18
CA ASN A 402 5.95 -5.24 20.39
C ASN A 402 6.91 -4.83 21.51
N ILE A 403 6.83 -3.56 21.90
CA ILE A 403 7.66 -2.95 22.95
C ILE A 403 6.84 -2.68 24.22
N THR A 404 5.66 -3.32 24.37
CA THR A 404 4.74 -3.09 25.48
C THR A 404 5.42 -3.33 26.82
N LYS A 405 6.13 -4.46 26.98
CA LYS A 405 6.84 -4.78 28.24
C LYS A 405 7.90 -3.72 28.59
N GLU A 406 8.68 -3.30 27.59
CA GLU A 406 9.73 -2.29 27.76
C GLU A 406 9.11 -0.94 28.18
N LYS A 407 8.04 -0.51 27.48
CA LYS A 407 7.33 0.73 27.80
C LYS A 407 6.66 0.68 29.16
N SER A 408 6.01 -0.42 29.53
CA SER A 408 5.39 -0.60 30.83
C SER A 408 6.42 -0.63 31.96
N GLN A 409 7.62 -1.17 31.73
CA GLN A 409 8.73 -1.11 32.69
C GLN A 409 9.28 0.31 32.86
N ILE A 410 9.43 1.06 31.76
CA ILE A 410 9.86 2.46 31.82
C ILE A 410 8.81 3.32 32.53
N GLN A 411 7.52 3.09 32.24
CA GLN A 411 6.42 3.80 32.90
C GLN A 411 6.35 3.45 34.39
N SER A 412 6.46 2.18 34.76
CA SER A 412 6.43 1.77 36.17
C SER A 412 7.65 2.28 36.94
N LEU A 413 8.83 2.32 36.31
CA LEU A 413 10.03 2.92 36.89
C LEU A 413 9.83 4.43 37.13
N SER A 414 9.28 5.15 36.14
CA SER A 414 8.96 6.58 36.26
C SER A 414 7.90 6.86 37.33
N GLU A 415 6.86 6.03 37.42
CA GLU A 415 5.86 6.13 38.49
C GLU A 415 6.46 5.80 39.87
N SER A 416 7.33 4.80 39.95
CA SER A 416 8.04 4.45 41.18
C SER A 416 8.96 5.59 41.61
N GLU A 417 9.70 6.20 40.68
CA GLU A 417 10.52 7.39 40.94
C GLU A 417 9.65 8.56 41.43
N ARG A 418 8.49 8.79 40.80
CA ARG A 418 7.54 9.83 41.22
C ARG A 418 6.97 9.55 42.62
N LYS A 419 6.53 8.32 42.90
CA LYS A 419 6.02 7.90 44.22
C LYS A 419 7.11 8.01 45.28
N PHE A 420 8.34 7.60 44.97
CA PHE A 420 9.50 7.77 45.85
C PHE A 420 9.76 9.24 46.14
N ARG A 421 9.74 10.10 45.11
CA ARG A 421 9.89 11.55 45.26
C ARG A 421 8.80 12.13 46.16
N MET A 422 7.54 11.77 45.96
CA MET A 422 6.41 12.22 46.78
C MET A 422 6.45 11.68 48.22
N ALA A 423 6.84 10.42 48.42
CA ALA A 423 6.99 9.81 49.74
C ALA A 423 8.16 10.44 50.52
N SER A 424 9.29 10.70 49.85
CA SER A 424 10.41 11.44 50.42
C SER A 424 10.01 12.86 50.84
N GLU A 425 9.16 13.52 50.04
CA GLU A 425 8.61 14.84 50.40
C GLU A 425 7.67 14.76 51.62
N GLN A 426 6.78 13.77 51.69
CA GLN A 426 5.86 13.55 52.81
C GLN A 426 6.57 13.16 54.11
N ALA A 427 7.66 12.40 54.02
CA ALA A 427 8.47 11.97 55.17
C ALA A 427 9.39 13.07 55.72
N ASN A 428 9.31 14.31 55.21
CA ASN A 428 10.20 15.41 55.58
C ASN A 428 11.70 15.12 55.37
N ILE A 429 12.05 14.26 54.42
CA ILE A 429 13.44 13.87 54.13
C ILE A 429 14.00 14.75 53.01
N TYR A 430 15.17 15.32 53.23
CA TYR A 430 15.98 15.99 52.21
C TYR A 430 16.78 14.93 51.46
N CYS A 431 16.82 14.98 50.13
CA CYS A 431 17.56 14.01 49.32
C CYS A 431 18.24 14.66 48.11
N TRP A 432 19.31 14.04 47.62
CA TRP A 432 20.06 14.50 46.45
C TRP A 432 20.86 13.37 45.79
N GLU A 433 21.14 13.54 44.51
CA GLU A 433 21.98 12.64 43.73
C GLU A 433 23.35 13.29 43.47
N TYR A 434 24.43 12.52 43.59
CA TYR A 434 25.80 12.96 43.35
C TYR A 434 26.50 12.08 42.31
N TRP A 435 26.96 12.67 41.20
CA TRP A 435 27.79 12.01 40.19
C TRP A 435 29.26 12.14 40.58
N VAL A 436 29.88 11.03 40.95
CA VAL A 436 31.22 10.99 41.54
C VAL A 436 32.28 11.52 40.58
N GLU A 437 32.26 11.08 39.32
CA GLU A 437 33.25 11.47 38.32
C GLU A 437 33.10 12.92 37.86
N LYS A 438 31.85 13.37 37.65
CA LYS A 438 31.55 14.74 37.20
C LYS A 438 31.63 15.77 38.32
N LYS A 439 31.64 15.31 39.58
CA LYS A 439 31.45 16.14 40.78
C LYS A 439 30.21 17.04 40.68
N GLU A 440 29.12 16.49 40.16
CA GLU A 440 27.85 17.19 39.99
C GLU A 440 26.83 16.67 41.00
N MET A 441 26.08 17.56 41.65
CA MET A 441 25.02 17.20 42.58
C MET A 441 23.68 17.81 42.13
N ARG A 442 22.61 17.02 42.24
CA ARG A 442 21.23 17.45 41.99
C ARG A 442 20.38 17.30 43.26
N PRO A 443 19.92 18.42 43.85
CA PRO A 443 19.06 18.39 45.01
C PRO A 443 17.61 18.07 44.63
N CYS A 444 16.84 17.47 45.54
CA CYS A 444 15.39 17.35 45.38
C CYS A 444 14.68 18.71 45.51
N PHE A 445 13.40 18.78 45.15
CA PHE A 445 12.63 20.02 45.21
C PHE A 445 12.62 20.66 46.60
N ARG A 446 12.56 19.85 47.65
CA ARG A 446 12.61 20.34 49.04
C ARG A 446 13.93 21.02 49.38
N CYS A 447 15.06 20.43 49.00
CA CYS A 447 16.38 21.06 49.15
C CYS A 447 16.46 22.40 48.40
N MET A 448 15.86 22.50 47.21
CA MET A 448 15.82 23.77 46.47
C MET A 448 14.93 24.82 47.15
N ARG A 449 13.75 24.42 47.64
CA ARG A 449 12.77 25.29 48.29
C ARG A 449 13.21 25.75 49.68
N ASP A 450 13.65 24.82 50.53
CA ASP A 450 13.91 25.06 51.97
C ASP A 450 15.36 25.51 52.21
N LEU A 451 16.32 25.01 51.42
CA LEU A 451 17.75 25.31 51.59
C LEU A 451 18.31 26.26 50.51
N GLY A 452 17.48 26.71 49.57
CA GLY A 452 17.86 27.66 48.51
C GLY A 452 18.89 27.11 47.51
N LEU A 453 19.04 25.78 47.43
CA LEU A 453 20.03 25.18 46.54
C LEU A 453 19.61 25.29 45.06
N PRO A 454 20.55 25.52 44.13
CA PRO A 454 20.23 25.54 42.70
C PRO A 454 19.98 24.11 42.18
N PRO A 455 19.27 23.94 41.04
CA PRO A 455 18.90 22.63 40.49
C PRO A 455 20.09 21.76 40.05
N LEU A 456 21.28 22.35 39.90
CA LEU A 456 22.53 21.65 39.62
C LEU A 456 23.69 22.37 40.31
N ILE A 457 24.47 21.63 41.09
CA ILE A 457 25.68 22.12 41.75
C ILE A 457 26.89 21.43 41.13
N ARG A 458 27.74 22.20 40.45
CA ARG A 458 28.99 21.71 39.85
C ARG A 458 30.14 21.81 40.85
N ASN A 459 31.13 20.92 40.77
CA ASN A 459 32.27 20.85 41.69
C ASN A 459 31.85 20.61 43.16
N TYR A 460 30.80 19.82 43.36
CA TYR A 460 30.31 19.43 44.68
C TYR A 460 31.38 18.61 45.44
N PRO A 461 31.57 18.82 46.76
CA PRO A 461 30.73 19.60 47.68
C PRO A 461 31.13 21.06 47.94
N GLU A 462 32.19 21.59 47.30
CA GLU A 462 32.77 22.90 47.65
C GLU A 462 31.81 24.09 47.57
N PRO A 463 30.90 24.22 46.58
CA PRO A 463 29.92 25.30 46.56
C PRO A 463 28.98 25.30 47.76
N VAL A 464 28.62 24.13 48.28
CA VAL A 464 27.68 24.01 49.41
C VAL A 464 28.38 24.25 50.74
N ILE A 465 29.66 23.87 50.85
CA ILE A 465 30.51 24.26 51.98
C ILE A 465 30.67 25.79 52.00
N ARG A 466 30.92 26.41 50.84
CA ARG A 466 31.08 27.88 50.73
C ARG A 466 29.79 28.66 50.95
N SER A 467 28.62 28.06 50.71
CA SER A 467 27.34 28.72 50.96
C SER A 467 27.00 28.82 52.45
N GLY A 468 27.79 28.19 53.33
CA GLY A 468 27.54 28.18 54.78
C GLY A 468 26.39 27.26 55.20
N LEU A 469 25.91 26.39 54.30
CA LEU A 469 24.84 25.44 54.64
C LEU A 469 25.30 24.44 55.72
N PHE A 470 26.58 24.08 55.73
CA PHE A 470 27.18 23.27 56.78
C PHE A 470 28.06 24.14 57.67
N PRO A 471 28.11 23.90 59.00
CA PRO A 471 29.07 24.55 59.88
C PRO A 471 30.51 24.33 59.39
N ALA A 472 31.37 25.35 59.54
CA ALA A 472 32.76 25.26 59.08
C ALA A 472 33.53 24.07 59.73
N GLU A 473 33.15 23.70 60.95
CA GLU A 473 33.72 22.58 61.72
C GLU A 473 33.54 21.21 61.04
N VAL A 474 32.51 21.04 60.21
CA VAL A 474 32.20 19.76 59.54
C VAL A 474 32.61 19.73 58.07
N ALA A 475 33.19 20.83 57.55
CA ALA A 475 33.58 20.94 56.14
C ALA A 475 34.62 19.89 55.73
N ASP A 476 35.63 19.65 56.57
CA ASP A 476 36.69 18.68 56.28
C ASP A 476 36.20 17.24 56.34
N MET A 477 35.28 16.93 57.26
CA MET A 477 34.58 15.65 57.29
C MET A 477 33.83 15.41 55.97
N TYR A 478 33.13 16.42 55.45
CA TYR A 478 32.37 16.28 54.21
C TYR A 478 33.28 16.11 52.98
N ARG A 479 34.40 16.82 52.92
CA ARG A 479 35.44 16.59 51.89
C ARG A 479 35.98 15.18 51.94
N ASP A 480 36.25 14.68 53.15
CA ASP A 480 36.75 13.33 53.36
C ASP A 480 35.72 12.28 52.92
N TRP A 481 34.44 12.45 53.24
CA TRP A 481 33.37 11.60 52.75
C TRP A 481 33.32 11.50 51.23
N HIS A 482 33.51 12.62 50.52
CA HIS A 482 33.53 12.61 49.06
C HIS A 482 34.78 11.92 48.48
N ARG A 483 35.91 11.95 49.20
CA ARG A 483 37.09 11.12 48.86
C ARG A 483 36.81 9.64 49.12
N GLN A 484 36.17 9.29 50.23
CA GLN A 484 35.80 7.93 50.56
C GLN A 484 34.79 7.34 49.57
N ILE A 485 33.78 8.12 49.16
CA ILE A 485 32.84 7.73 48.10
C ILE A 485 33.60 7.51 46.78
N ALA A 486 34.51 8.40 46.41
CA ALA A 486 35.35 8.24 45.22
C ALA A 486 36.30 7.03 45.30
N ALA A 487 36.70 6.63 46.50
CA ALA A 487 37.48 5.42 46.77
C ALA A 487 36.63 4.14 46.83
N GLY A 488 35.30 4.24 46.70
CA GLY A 488 34.41 3.08 46.61
C GLY A 488 33.81 2.61 47.94
N VAL A 489 33.73 3.46 48.96
CA VAL A 489 32.98 3.13 50.18
C VAL A 489 31.48 2.98 49.86
N LYS A 490 30.88 1.86 50.29
CA LYS A 490 29.48 1.50 49.95
C LYS A 490 28.43 2.38 50.62
N SER A 491 28.65 2.76 51.88
CA SER A 491 27.74 3.62 52.63
C SER A 491 28.48 4.42 53.69
N LEU A 492 27.99 5.64 53.95
CA LEU A 492 28.48 6.54 54.99
C LEU A 492 27.28 7.12 55.74
N GLU A 493 27.39 7.30 57.05
CA GLU A 493 26.33 7.88 57.86
C GLU A 493 26.92 8.64 59.04
N ALA A 494 26.38 9.82 59.33
CA ALA A 494 26.62 10.56 60.57
C ALA A 494 25.48 11.51 60.88
N VAL A 495 25.42 11.96 62.13
CA VAL A 495 24.53 13.04 62.56
C VAL A 495 25.27 14.36 62.40
N ILE A 496 24.75 15.25 61.57
CA ILE A 496 25.36 16.54 61.23
C ILE A 496 24.39 17.67 61.61
N PRO A 497 24.84 18.71 62.33
CA PRO A 497 24.05 19.90 62.57
C PRO A 497 23.99 20.74 61.28
N LEU A 498 22.89 20.66 60.51
CA LEU A 498 22.80 21.27 59.17
C LEU A 498 22.28 22.73 59.15
N THR A 499 21.92 23.30 60.29
CA THR A 499 21.35 24.66 60.38
C THR A 499 22.12 25.52 61.38
N GLU A 500 21.99 26.85 61.29
CA GLU A 500 22.61 27.80 62.24
C GLU A 500 22.24 27.50 63.70
N ASN A 501 21.05 26.93 63.94
CA ASN A 501 20.56 26.52 65.25
C ASN A 501 21.07 25.15 65.72
N ARG A 502 22.01 24.53 64.99
CA ARG A 502 22.60 23.20 65.27
C ARG A 502 21.59 22.05 65.37
N ILE A 503 20.48 22.13 64.63
CA ILE A 503 19.48 21.04 64.60
C ILE A 503 20.14 19.79 64.00
N PRO A 504 20.13 18.63 64.70
CA PRO A 504 20.80 17.42 64.23
C PRO A 504 20.02 16.77 63.09
N PHE A 505 20.70 16.53 61.97
CA PHE A 505 20.18 15.72 60.88
C PHE A 505 20.99 14.44 60.77
N ARG A 506 20.32 13.31 60.62
CA ARG A 506 20.97 12.07 60.21
C ARG A 506 21.20 12.14 58.71
N VAL A 507 22.46 12.29 58.30
CA VAL A 507 22.88 12.33 56.91
C VAL A 507 23.45 10.97 56.52
N ARG A 508 22.92 10.38 55.45
CA ARG A 508 23.35 9.08 54.92
C ARG A 508 23.71 9.21 53.44
N TYR A 509 24.75 8.51 53.03
CA TYR A 509 25.10 8.26 51.63
C TYR A 509 25.09 6.76 51.33
N THR A 510 24.56 6.42 50.16
CA THR A 510 24.68 5.08 49.57
C THR A 510 25.30 5.21 48.18
N THR A 511 26.40 4.49 47.94
CA THR A 511 27.15 4.54 46.68
C THR A 511 26.66 3.46 45.71
N GLU A 512 26.43 3.84 44.46
CA GLU A 512 26.13 2.99 43.31
C GLU A 512 27.43 2.73 42.53
N PHE A 513 27.62 1.47 42.13
CA PHE A 513 28.80 1.00 41.41
C PHE A 513 28.38 0.51 40.02
N ASP A 514 29.27 0.66 39.04
CA ASP A 514 29.10 -0.01 37.73
C ASP A 514 29.46 -1.50 37.78
N ASP A 515 29.30 -2.19 36.65
CA ASP A 515 29.59 -3.62 36.51
C ASP A 515 31.08 -3.98 36.75
N LEU A 516 31.98 -2.98 36.75
CA LEU A 516 33.41 -3.13 37.03
C LEU A 516 33.76 -2.80 38.50
N GLY A 517 32.76 -2.46 39.32
CA GLY A 517 32.94 -2.12 40.72
C GLY A 517 33.47 -0.69 40.96
N LYS A 518 33.44 0.19 39.95
CA LYS A 518 33.83 1.60 40.10
C LYS A 518 32.62 2.41 40.60
N PRO A 519 32.79 3.31 41.59
CA PRO A 519 31.71 4.16 42.07
C PRO A 519 31.28 5.16 40.98
N VAL A 520 30.01 5.13 40.59
CA VAL A 520 29.44 5.99 39.53
C VAL A 520 28.56 7.10 40.07
N ARG A 521 27.73 6.79 41.07
CA ARG A 521 26.79 7.71 41.70
C ARG A 521 26.76 7.48 43.20
N ALA A 522 26.34 8.49 43.97
CA ALA A 522 25.97 8.32 45.36
C ALA A 522 24.68 9.08 45.65
N TYR A 523 23.81 8.47 46.46
CA TYR A 523 22.52 9.03 46.85
C TYR A 523 22.61 9.48 48.30
N GLY A 524 22.44 10.79 48.52
CA GLY A 524 22.44 11.40 49.83
C GLY A 524 21.03 11.63 50.36
N SER A 525 20.80 11.38 51.65
CA SER A 525 19.60 11.78 52.36
C SER A 525 19.94 12.45 53.68
N ALA A 526 19.11 13.39 54.12
CA ALA A 526 19.16 14.00 55.44
C ALA A 526 17.77 14.03 56.07
N GLU A 527 17.64 13.45 57.26
CA GLU A 527 16.41 13.40 58.05
C GLU A 527 16.63 14.19 59.33
N CYS A 528 15.70 15.11 59.66
CA CYS A 528 15.76 15.83 60.92
C CYS A 528 15.53 14.85 62.07
N MET A 529 16.42 14.84 63.07
CA MET A 529 16.33 13.92 64.20
C MET A 529 15.37 14.41 65.31
N GLU A 530 14.75 15.58 65.12
CA GLU A 530 13.63 16.05 65.94
C GLU A 530 12.32 15.61 65.28
N ASN A 531 11.69 14.56 65.82
CA ASN A 531 10.33 14.15 65.43
C ASN A 531 9.29 14.87 66.30
N ASN A 532 8.41 15.64 65.64
CA ASN A 532 7.18 16.30 66.11
C ASN A 532 7.28 17.41 67.14
#